data_AF-A0A6C0HSJ0-F1
#
_entry.id   AF-A0A6C0HSJ0-F1
#
_cell.length_a   1.000
_cell.length_b   1.000
_cell.length_c   1.000
_cell.angle_alpha   90.00
_cell.angle_beta   90.00
_cell.angle_gamma   90.00
#
_symmetry.space_group_name_H-M   'P 1'
#
loop_
_entity.id
_entity.type
_entity.pdbx_description
1 polymer ?
#
loop_
_entity_poly.entity_id
_entity_poly.type
_entity_poly.pdbx_seq_one_letter_code
_entity_poly.pdbx_strand_id
1 'polypeptide(L)'
;MSIQNFTKIFNDVFFNLVNAVKDYFPSDPTIRTAERSLVAIRKMNPTLIYRVWVHYVDTPYKNEIQGSNVDFFVNKDYTNDLKDYTNDFKTISDAIDRFREPIKNMDEENQKIIMGYMQTLSKLVDMK
;
A
#
# COMPACT_ATOMS: atom_id res chain seq x y z
N MET A 1 2.47 -13.25 17.72
CA MET A 1 1.10 -12.99 17.20
C MET A 1 0.70 -14.17 16.31
N SER A 2 -0.54 -14.67 16.31
CA SER A 2 -0.91 -15.75 15.36
C SER A 2 -0.94 -15.20 13.93
N ILE A 3 -0.66 -16.05 12.93
CA ILE A 3 -0.64 -15.65 11.51
C ILE A 3 -1.98 -15.05 11.07
N GLN A 4 -3.09 -15.60 11.56
CA GLN A 4 -4.44 -15.09 11.29
C GLN A 4 -4.65 -13.70 11.90
N ASN A 5 -4.21 -13.48 13.16
CA ASN A 5 -4.31 -12.19 13.82
C ASN A 5 -3.43 -11.13 13.13
N PHE A 6 -2.20 -11.51 12.75
CA PHE A 6 -1.30 -10.65 12.00
C PHE A 6 -1.91 -10.19 10.67
N THR A 7 -2.39 -11.15 9.87
CA THR A 7 -2.93 -10.84 8.53
C THR A 7 -4.14 -9.93 8.62
N LYS A 8 -4.99 -10.12 9.64
CA LYS A 8 -6.12 -9.23 9.90
C LYS A 8 -5.67 -7.81 10.21
N ILE A 9 -4.80 -7.64 11.21
CA ILE A 9 -4.30 -6.32 11.65
C ILE A 9 -3.59 -5.60 10.50
N PHE A 10 -2.71 -6.30 9.78
CA PHE A 10 -2.00 -5.75 8.63
C PHE A 10 -2.98 -5.24 7.57
N ASN A 11 -3.97 -6.06 7.20
CA ASN A 11 -4.96 -5.66 6.23
C ASN A 11 -5.81 -4.49 6.73
N ASP A 12 -6.16 -4.43 8.01
CA ASP A 12 -6.92 -3.31 8.57
C ASP A 12 -6.15 -1.99 8.43
N VAL A 13 -4.86 -1.97 8.79
CA VAL A 13 -4.00 -0.77 8.59
C VAL A 13 -3.83 -0.43 7.12
N PHE A 14 -3.64 -1.44 6.26
CA PHE A 14 -3.50 -1.23 4.82
C PHE A 14 -4.76 -0.60 4.22
N PHE A 15 -5.96 -1.03 4.64
CA PHE A 15 -7.20 -0.42 4.15
C PHE A 15 -7.45 0.97 4.74
N ASN A 16 -6.90 1.30 5.92
CA ASN A 16 -6.92 2.67 6.42
C ASN A 16 -6.08 3.61 5.52
N LEU A 17 -4.90 3.16 5.08
CA LEU A 17 -4.11 3.87 4.07
C LEU A 17 -4.90 4.07 2.77
N VAL A 18 -5.48 3.00 2.21
CA VAL A 18 -6.26 3.06 0.96
C VAL A 18 -7.46 4.01 1.08
N ASN A 19 -8.17 3.95 2.22
CA ASN A 19 -9.30 4.84 2.47
C ASN A 19 -8.87 6.29 2.63
N ALA A 20 -7.76 6.58 3.30
CA ALA A 20 -7.24 7.94 3.40
C ALA A 20 -6.96 8.54 2.01
N VAL A 21 -6.38 7.76 1.08
CA VAL A 21 -6.19 8.19 -0.31
C VAL A 21 -7.52 8.42 -1.02
N LYS A 22 -8.47 7.49 -0.88
CA LYS A 22 -9.80 7.59 -1.50
C LYS A 22 -10.60 8.78 -0.98
N ASP A 23 -10.54 9.06 0.30
CA ASP A 23 -11.32 10.12 0.94
C ASP A 23 -10.78 11.52 0.58
N TYR A 24 -9.46 11.64 0.32
CA TYR A 24 -8.86 12.86 -0.22
C TYR A 24 -9.23 13.11 -1.69
N PHE A 25 -9.39 12.03 -2.47
CA PHE A 25 -9.76 12.08 -3.89
C PHE A 25 -11.12 11.40 -4.15
N PRO A 26 -12.22 11.86 -3.52
CA PRO A 26 -13.48 11.13 -3.47
C PRO A 26 -14.15 11.00 -4.84
N SER A 27 -13.82 11.89 -5.78
CA SER A 27 -14.37 11.93 -7.13
C SER A 27 -13.61 11.08 -8.14
N ASP A 28 -12.40 10.60 -7.81
CA ASP A 28 -11.54 9.87 -8.75
C ASP A 28 -12.03 8.42 -8.97
N PRO A 29 -12.51 8.07 -10.19
CA PRO A 29 -12.97 6.71 -10.49
C PRO A 29 -11.84 5.68 -10.53
N THR A 30 -10.60 6.09 -10.79
CA THR A 30 -9.42 5.22 -10.84
C THR A 30 -9.07 4.73 -9.44
N ILE A 31 -9.08 5.63 -8.45
CA ILE A 31 -8.84 5.30 -7.04
C ILE A 31 -9.95 4.40 -6.50
N ARG A 32 -11.22 4.70 -6.80
CA ARG A 32 -12.35 3.83 -6.44
C ARG A 32 -12.24 2.44 -7.06
N THR A 33 -11.77 2.34 -8.30
CA THR A 33 -11.57 1.04 -8.97
C THR A 33 -10.43 0.26 -8.33
N ALA A 34 -9.30 0.91 -8.02
CA ALA A 34 -8.17 0.29 -7.33
C ALA A 34 -8.59 -0.26 -5.95
N GLU A 35 -9.32 0.53 -5.16
CA GLU A 35 -9.84 0.11 -3.85
C GLU A 35 -10.73 -1.13 -3.97
N ARG A 36 -11.68 -1.16 -4.91
CA ARG A 36 -12.56 -2.32 -5.13
C ARG A 36 -11.80 -3.59 -5.47
N SER A 37 -10.78 -3.49 -6.33
CA SER A 37 -9.91 -4.62 -6.67
C SER A 37 -9.17 -5.14 -5.43
N LEU A 38 -8.63 -4.25 -4.60
CA LEU A 38 -7.97 -4.63 -3.35
C LEU A 38 -8.96 -5.30 -2.38
N VAL A 39 -10.19 -4.79 -2.25
CA VAL A 39 -11.24 -5.40 -1.41
C VAL A 39 -11.56 -6.82 -1.87
N ALA A 40 -11.68 -7.04 -3.18
CA ALA A 40 -11.91 -8.37 -3.74
C ALA A 40 -10.76 -9.33 -3.38
N ILE A 41 -9.51 -8.88 -3.53
CA ILE A 41 -8.32 -9.68 -3.22
C ILE A 41 -8.22 -9.97 -1.72
N ARG A 42 -8.53 -9.02 -0.84
CA ARG A 42 -8.60 -9.24 0.61
C ARG A 42 -9.55 -10.39 0.96
N LYS A 43 -10.68 -10.49 0.27
CA LYS A 43 -11.68 -11.56 0.49
C LYS A 43 -11.20 -12.92 -0.02
N MET A 44 -10.55 -12.95 -1.18
CA MET A 44 -10.10 -14.21 -1.82
C MET A 44 -8.80 -14.74 -1.20
N ASN A 45 -7.81 -13.87 -0.98
CA ASN A 45 -6.51 -14.21 -0.44
C ASN A 45 -5.96 -13.07 0.44
N PRO A 46 -6.39 -13.02 1.73
CA PRO A 46 -5.99 -11.94 2.64
C PRO A 46 -4.47 -11.90 2.90
N THR A 47 -3.74 -13.01 2.68
CA THR A 47 -2.29 -13.05 2.90
C THR A 47 -1.49 -12.41 1.76
N LEU A 48 -2.08 -12.30 0.56
CA LEU A 48 -1.38 -11.84 -0.62
C LEU A 48 -1.01 -10.35 -0.53
N ILE A 49 -1.89 -9.52 0.04
CA ILE A 49 -1.66 -8.09 0.21
C ILE A 49 -0.37 -7.83 1.01
N TYR A 50 -0.22 -8.49 2.16
CA TYR A 50 1.01 -8.43 2.95
C TYR A 50 2.24 -8.87 2.15
N ARG A 51 2.15 -9.98 1.40
CA ARG A 51 3.30 -10.50 0.64
C ARG A 51 3.76 -9.52 -0.44
N VAL A 52 2.80 -8.93 -1.16
CA VAL A 52 3.06 -7.92 -2.19
C VAL A 52 3.66 -6.66 -1.56
N TRP A 53 3.09 -6.19 -0.45
CA TRP A 53 3.59 -5.03 0.27
C TRP A 53 5.03 -5.20 0.73
N VAL A 54 5.36 -6.34 1.35
CA VAL A 54 6.73 -6.61 1.80
C VAL A 54 7.71 -6.58 0.64
N HIS A 55 7.31 -7.16 -0.49
CA HIS A 55 8.18 -7.26 -1.65
C HIS A 55 8.44 -5.92 -2.33
N TYR A 56 7.40 -5.11 -2.58
CA TYR A 56 7.52 -3.88 -3.38
C TYR A 56 7.68 -2.60 -2.58
N VAL A 57 7.25 -2.59 -1.32
CA VAL A 57 7.18 -1.36 -0.53
C VAL A 57 8.10 -1.44 0.68
N ASP A 58 7.94 -2.45 1.52
CA ASP A 58 8.71 -2.51 2.77
C ASP A 58 10.19 -2.82 2.53
N THR A 59 10.52 -3.97 1.92
CA THR A 59 11.91 -4.41 1.75
C THR A 59 12.76 -3.39 0.97
N PRO A 60 12.28 -2.81 -0.15
CA PRO A 60 13.10 -1.90 -0.94
C PRO A 60 13.25 -0.50 -0.33
N TYR A 61 12.31 -0.07 0.54
CA TYR A 61 12.23 1.32 1.00
C TYR A 61 12.14 1.48 2.51
N LYS A 62 12.56 0.46 3.26
CA LYS A 62 12.45 0.43 4.71
C LYS A 62 13.09 1.65 5.37
N ASN A 63 14.26 2.05 4.89
CA ASN A 63 15.00 3.19 5.44
C ASN A 63 14.28 4.52 5.18
N GLU A 64 13.71 4.68 3.99
CA GLU A 64 13.00 5.87 3.56
C GLU A 64 11.65 6.00 4.28
N ILE A 65 10.94 4.88 4.48
CA ILE A 65 9.73 4.80 5.30
C ILE A 65 10.04 5.26 6.73
N GLN A 66 11.12 4.73 7.33
CA GLN A 66 11.54 5.11 8.69
C GLN A 66 11.99 6.57 8.79
N GLY A 67 12.59 7.11 7.73
CA GLY A 67 12.99 8.52 7.62
C GLY A 67 11.85 9.49 7.36
N SER A 68 10.59 9.02 7.24
CA SER A 68 9.42 9.84 6.85
C SER A 68 9.60 10.57 5.52
N ASN A 69 10.43 10.04 4.63
CA ASN A 69 10.61 10.60 3.31
C ASN A 69 9.49 10.05 2.41
N VAL A 70 8.59 10.88 1.86
CA VAL A 70 7.54 10.37 0.95
C VAL A 70 8.03 10.24 -0.50
N ASP A 71 9.16 10.87 -0.84
CA ASP A 71 9.67 10.98 -2.22
C ASP A 71 10.01 9.62 -2.83
N PHE A 72 10.42 8.64 -2.01
CA PHE A 72 10.68 7.28 -2.51
C PHE A 72 9.43 6.65 -3.10
N PHE A 73 8.26 6.91 -2.49
CA PHE A 73 7.01 6.30 -2.88
C PHE A 73 6.46 6.98 -4.13
N VAL A 74 6.52 8.31 -4.18
CA VAL A 74 5.89 9.07 -5.26
C VAL A 74 6.73 9.19 -6.54
N ASN A 75 8.05 9.00 -6.50
CA ASN A 75 8.92 9.19 -7.67
C ASN A 75 9.51 7.90 -8.26
N LYS A 76 9.16 6.72 -7.74
CA LYS A 76 9.67 5.45 -8.25
C LYS A 76 9.19 5.10 -9.67
N ASP A 77 9.75 4.07 -10.28
CA ASP A 77 9.14 3.40 -11.42
C ASP A 77 9.01 1.92 -11.08
N TYR A 78 7.78 1.44 -10.93
CA TYR A 78 7.46 0.05 -10.56
C TYR A 78 7.31 -0.88 -11.78
N THR A 79 7.46 -0.37 -13.01
CA THR A 79 7.24 -1.15 -14.24
C THR A 79 8.17 -2.37 -14.38
N ASN A 80 9.36 -2.34 -13.79
CA ASN A 80 10.32 -3.45 -13.91
C ASN A 80 10.13 -4.55 -12.88
N ASP A 81 9.46 -4.27 -11.76
CA ASP A 81 9.33 -5.22 -10.67
C ASP A 81 8.17 -6.24 -10.92
N LEU A 82 7.38 -6.03 -11.99
CA LEU A 82 6.14 -6.75 -12.30
C LEU A 82 6.28 -8.02 -13.17
N LYS A 83 7.49 -8.41 -13.58
CA LYS A 83 7.66 -9.30 -14.75
C LYS A 83 7.32 -10.79 -14.53
N ASP A 84 7.26 -11.30 -13.29
CA ASP A 84 7.19 -12.75 -13.02
C ASP A 84 6.06 -13.21 -12.07
N TYR A 85 4.95 -12.48 -11.98
CA TYR A 85 3.93 -12.77 -10.96
C TYR A 85 2.52 -13.09 -11.48
N THR A 86 1.71 -13.70 -10.60
CA THR A 86 0.30 -14.03 -10.87
C THR A 86 -0.55 -12.79 -11.14
N ASN A 87 -1.71 -12.95 -11.79
CA ASN A 87 -2.65 -11.85 -12.08
C ASN A 87 -3.04 -11.03 -10.83
N ASP A 88 -3.20 -11.68 -9.68
CA ASP A 88 -3.56 -10.98 -8.43
C ASP A 88 -2.39 -10.13 -7.90
N PHE A 89 -1.16 -10.61 -8.05
CA PHE A 89 0.04 -9.86 -7.66
C PHE A 89 0.20 -8.60 -8.50
N LYS A 90 0.00 -8.72 -9.82
CA LYS A 90 -0.04 -7.58 -10.74
C LYS A 90 -1.16 -6.62 -10.36
N THR A 91 -2.33 -7.12 -10.01
CA THR A 91 -3.47 -6.28 -9.63
C THR A 91 -3.20 -5.46 -8.37
N ILE A 92 -2.58 -6.06 -7.33
CA ILE A 92 -2.22 -5.32 -6.10
C ILE A 92 -1.12 -4.29 -6.41
N SER A 93 -0.10 -4.67 -7.17
CA SER A 93 0.99 -3.76 -7.52
C SER A 93 0.52 -2.58 -8.38
N ASP A 94 -0.30 -2.84 -9.41
CA ASP A 94 -0.95 -1.80 -10.23
C ASP A 94 -1.83 -0.88 -9.36
N ALA A 95 -2.51 -1.42 -8.35
CA ALA A 95 -3.33 -0.62 -7.42
C ALA A 95 -2.47 0.27 -6.50
N ILE A 96 -1.34 -0.24 -6.01
CA ILE A 96 -0.38 0.53 -5.20
C ILE A 96 0.25 1.66 -6.05
N ASP A 97 0.67 1.36 -7.28
CA ASP A 97 1.26 2.35 -8.18
C ASP A 97 0.27 3.48 -8.51
N ARG A 98 -1.01 3.15 -8.71
CA ARG A 98 -2.09 4.14 -8.90
C ARG A 98 -2.27 5.11 -7.74
N PHE A 99 -1.84 4.78 -6.53
CA PHE A 99 -1.93 5.69 -5.38
C PHE A 99 -0.79 6.70 -5.29
N ARG A 100 0.31 6.49 -6.03
CA ARG A 100 1.49 7.36 -5.94
C ARG A 100 1.23 8.78 -6.40
N GLU A 101 0.67 8.94 -7.60
CA GLU A 101 0.38 10.25 -8.15
C GLU A 101 -0.67 11.01 -7.31
N PRO A 102 -1.76 10.36 -6.85
CA PRO A 102 -2.65 10.95 -5.85
C PRO A 102 -1.89 11.41 -4.59
N ILE A 103 -1.07 10.56 -3.97
CA ILE A 103 -0.32 10.90 -2.74
C ILE A 103 0.63 12.08 -2.98
N LYS A 104 1.28 12.14 -4.16
CA LYS A 104 2.14 13.26 -4.57
C LYS A 104 1.40 14.59 -4.61
N ASN A 105 0.14 14.56 -5.02
CA ASN A 105 -0.72 15.73 -5.17
C ASN A 105 -1.53 16.07 -3.89
N MET A 106 -1.30 15.37 -2.78
CA MET A 106 -1.83 15.76 -1.47
C MET A 106 -1.01 16.91 -0.87
N ASP A 107 -1.64 17.69 0.00
CA ASP A 107 -0.93 18.60 0.89
C ASP A 107 -0.01 17.87 1.89
N GLU A 108 0.93 18.61 2.49
CA GLU A 108 1.92 18.06 3.41
C GLU A 108 1.31 17.37 4.64
N GLU A 109 0.16 17.84 5.12
CA GLU A 109 -0.51 17.27 6.29
C GLU A 109 -1.04 15.88 5.97
N ASN A 110 -1.71 15.73 4.82
CA ASN A 110 -2.22 14.46 4.36
C ASN A 110 -1.10 13.51 3.94
N GLN A 111 -0.02 14.01 3.35
CA GLN A 111 1.18 13.19 3.10
C GLN A 111 1.78 12.62 4.41
N LYS A 112 1.80 13.40 5.49
CA LYS A 112 2.24 12.91 6.82
C LYS A 112 1.32 11.83 7.37
N ILE A 113 0.01 11.96 7.20
CA ILE A 113 -0.97 10.92 7.59
C ILE A 113 -0.70 9.62 6.83
N ILE A 114 -0.52 9.71 5.50
CA ILE A 114 -0.17 8.59 4.64
C ILE A 114 1.13 7.91 5.09
N MET A 115 2.17 8.70 5.39
CA MET A 115 3.44 8.18 5.90
C MET A 115 3.29 7.47 7.25
N GLY A 116 2.43 7.97 8.15
CA GLY A 116 2.12 7.32 9.41
C GLY A 116 1.56 5.90 9.22
N TYR A 117 0.69 5.69 8.23
CA TYR A 117 0.20 4.36 7.88
C TYR A 117 1.32 3.48 7.29
N MET A 118 2.16 4.00 6.38
CA MET A 118 3.28 3.24 5.80
C MET A 118 4.27 2.77 6.87
N GLN A 119 4.61 3.63 7.83
CA GLN A 119 5.45 3.29 8.97
C GLN A 119 4.80 2.26 9.88
N THR A 120 3.49 2.35 10.10
CA THR A 120 2.75 1.36 10.90
C THR A 120 2.75 0.00 10.21
N LEU A 121 2.57 -0.05 8.89
CA LEU A 121 2.66 -1.28 8.10
C LEU A 121 4.07 -1.87 8.18
N SER A 122 5.11 -1.05 8.05
CA SER A 122 6.50 -1.50 8.16
C SER A 122 6.82 -2.08 9.55
N LYS A 123 6.38 -1.41 10.62
CA LYS A 123 6.50 -1.92 11.99
C LYS A 123 5.79 -3.26 12.17
N LEU A 124 4.60 -3.43 11.58
CA LEU A 124 3.91 -4.72 11.64
C LEU A 124 4.72 -5.81 10.94
N VAL A 125 5.30 -5.55 9.77
CA VAL A 125 6.17 -6.50 9.06
C VAL A 125 7.32 -6.94 9.97
N ASP A 126 7.96 -6.01 10.68
CA ASP A 126 9.07 -6.30 11.59
C ASP A 126 8.67 -7.11 12.84
N MET A 127 7.41 -7.04 13.24
CA MET A 127 6.86 -7.75 14.39
C MET A 127 6.36 -9.17 14.06
N LYS A 128 6.35 -9.56 12.78
CA LYS A 128 5.82 -10.83 12.31
C LYS A 128 6.82 -11.97 12.49
#